data_AF-A0A957A583-F1
#
_entry.id   AF-A0A957A583-F1
#
_cell.length_a   1.000
_cell.length_b   1.000
_cell.length_c   1.000
_cell.angle_alpha   90.00
_cell.angle_beta   90.00
_cell.angle_gamma   90.00
#
_symmetry.space_group_name_H-M   'P 1'
#
loop_
_entity.id
_entity.type
_entity.pdbx_description
1 polymer ?
#
loop_
_entity_poly.entity_id
_entity_poly.type
_entity_poly.pdbx_seq_one_letter_code
_entity_poly.pdbx_strand_id
1 'polypeptide(L)'
;MTRLPNLVKRDGVPEELLEAYDRVAAARQGTVSGPYGILLHSPELAHRVAVLGEYTRWNSVLTARQTETAVLAVAREMNAAVMWASHVKLGRDAGVPDATIEVIATTAELDALEPEEAAIV
;
A
#
# COMPACT_ATOMS: atom_id res chain seq x y z
N MET A 1 3.53 -18.46 7.56
CA MET A 1 2.11 -18.66 7.93
C MET A 1 1.67 -17.52 8.85
N THR A 2 0.43 -17.04 8.73
CA THR A 2 -0.12 -16.02 9.63
C THR A 2 -0.43 -16.63 11.00
N ARG A 3 -0.23 -15.85 12.07
CA ARG A 3 -0.52 -16.28 13.45
C ARG A 3 -2.01 -16.28 13.77
N LEU A 4 -2.77 -15.40 13.13
CA LEU A 4 -4.22 -15.29 13.24
C LEU A 4 -4.89 -15.76 11.95
N PRO A 5 -6.16 -16.24 12.03
CA PRO A 5 -6.98 -16.47 10.86
C PRO A 5 -7.06 -15.22 9.99
N ASN A 6 -6.80 -15.37 8.69
CA ASN A 6 -6.84 -14.25 7.77
C ASN A 6 -8.25 -14.07 7.18
N LEU A 7 -8.98 -13.07 7.66
CA LEU A 7 -10.40 -12.84 7.35
C LEU A 7 -10.58 -12.07 6.03
N VAL A 8 -10.15 -12.67 4.91
CA VAL A 8 -10.18 -12.01 3.58
C VAL A 8 -11.44 -12.31 2.76
N LYS A 9 -12.13 -13.42 3.04
CA LYS A 9 -13.39 -13.76 2.39
C LYS A 9 -14.55 -13.52 3.34
N ARG A 10 -15.54 -12.76 2.88
CA ARG A 10 -16.72 -12.36 3.68
C ARG A 10 -17.48 -13.55 4.28
N ASP A 11 -17.57 -14.67 3.57
CA ASP A 11 -18.26 -15.90 4.01
C ASP A 11 -17.58 -16.60 5.21
N GLY A 12 -16.29 -16.34 5.43
CA GLY A 12 -15.52 -16.85 6.57
C GLY A 12 -15.36 -15.85 7.72
N VAL A 13 -16.05 -14.71 7.67
CA VAL A 13 -15.99 -13.66 8.69
C VAL A 13 -17.10 -13.93 9.74
N PRO A 14 -16.78 -13.95 11.05
CA PRO A 14 -17.78 -14.02 12.10
C PRO A 14 -18.85 -12.93 11.96
N GLU A 15 -20.10 -13.24 12.29
CA GLU A 15 -21.24 -12.34 12.07
C GLU A 15 -21.02 -10.96 12.72
N GLU A 16 -20.43 -10.94 13.92
CA GLU A 16 -20.12 -9.72 14.67
C GLU A 16 -19.06 -8.83 13.99
N LEU A 17 -18.30 -9.36 13.03
CA LEU A 17 -17.26 -8.63 12.28
C LEU A 17 -17.69 -8.24 10.86
N LEU A 18 -18.86 -8.67 10.39
CA LEU A 18 -19.30 -8.44 9.01
C LEU A 18 -19.41 -6.95 8.66
N GLU A 19 -19.95 -6.14 9.57
CA GLU A 19 -20.07 -4.70 9.33
C GLU A 19 -18.69 -4.04 9.19
N ALA A 20 -17.71 -4.45 10.02
CA ALA A 20 -16.36 -3.95 9.94
C ALA A 20 -15.65 -4.40 8.65
N TYR A 21 -15.86 -5.65 8.23
CA TYR A 21 -15.39 -6.15 6.95
C TYR A 21 -15.93 -5.31 5.79
N ASP A 22 -17.24 -5.04 5.76
CA ASP A 22 -17.89 -4.30 4.69
C ASP A 22 -17.39 -2.85 4.61
N ARG A 23 -17.18 -2.19 5.77
CA ARG A 23 -16.57 -0.84 5.81
C ARG A 23 -15.14 -0.82 5.27
N VAL A 24 -14.32 -1.81 5.64
CA VAL A 24 -12.94 -1.92 5.15
C VAL A 24 -12.93 -2.23 3.66
N ALA A 25 -13.80 -3.12 3.18
CA ALA A 25 -13.93 -3.44 1.76
C ALA A 25 -14.29 -2.18 0.95
N ALA A 26 -15.26 -1.38 1.42
CA ALA A 26 -15.66 -0.13 0.76
C ALA A 26 -14.49 0.85 0.59
N ALA A 27 -13.72 1.10 1.65
CA ALA A 27 -12.52 1.96 1.61
C ALA A 27 -11.36 1.37 0.78
N ARG A 28 -11.43 0.09 0.40
CA ARG A 28 -10.40 -0.65 -0.34
C ARG A 28 -10.91 -1.13 -1.70
N GLN A 29 -11.78 -0.33 -2.33
CA GLN A 29 -12.32 -0.57 -3.68
C GLN A 29 -13.03 -1.92 -3.81
N GLY A 30 -13.76 -2.32 -2.76
CA GLY A 30 -14.58 -3.53 -2.72
C GLY A 30 -13.85 -4.81 -2.29
N THR A 31 -12.57 -4.74 -1.90
CA THR A 31 -11.80 -5.94 -1.53
C THR A 31 -11.08 -5.81 -0.19
N VAL A 32 -11.13 -6.87 0.61
CA VAL A 32 -10.28 -7.03 1.80
C VAL A 32 -9.09 -7.89 1.44
N SER A 33 -7.90 -7.30 1.42
CA SER A 33 -6.65 -7.96 1.03
C SER A 33 -5.47 -7.52 1.90
N GLY A 34 -4.31 -8.16 1.75
CA GLY A 34 -3.10 -7.79 2.49
C GLY A 34 -3.31 -7.80 4.01
N PRO A 35 -2.92 -6.74 4.74
CA PRO A 35 -2.98 -6.74 6.21
C PRO A 35 -4.41 -6.65 6.75
N TYR A 36 -5.39 -6.23 5.94
CA TYR A 36 -6.73 -5.90 6.43
C TYR A 36 -7.49 -7.09 6.99
N GLY A 37 -7.30 -8.29 6.43
CA GLY A 37 -7.90 -9.52 6.98
C GLY A 37 -7.36 -9.91 8.37
N ILE A 38 -6.16 -9.45 8.72
CA ILE A 38 -5.59 -9.58 10.07
C ILE A 38 -6.01 -8.41 10.97
N LEU A 39 -6.06 -7.19 10.42
CA LEU A 39 -6.50 -6.02 11.18
C LEU A 39 -7.95 -6.13 11.64
N LEU A 40 -8.81 -6.88 10.94
CA LEU A 40 -10.21 -7.10 11.32
C LEU A 40 -10.41 -7.76 12.71
N HIS A 41 -9.37 -8.38 13.28
CA HIS A 41 -9.36 -8.80 14.68
C HIS A 41 -9.36 -7.61 15.67
N SER A 42 -9.17 -6.39 15.17
CA SER A 42 -9.38 -5.10 15.84
C SER A 42 -10.20 -4.18 14.92
N PRO A 43 -11.55 -4.27 14.95
CA PRO A 43 -12.42 -3.62 13.96
C PRO A 43 -12.22 -2.12 13.79
N GLU A 44 -12.05 -1.40 14.90
CA GLU A 44 -11.85 0.05 14.88
C GLU A 44 -10.50 0.43 14.26
N LEU A 45 -9.45 -0.33 14.58
CA LEU A 45 -8.14 -0.14 13.97
C LEU A 45 -8.18 -0.41 12.46
N ALA A 46 -8.83 -1.52 12.06
CA ALA A 46 -8.97 -1.88 10.65
C ALA A 46 -9.62 -0.76 9.83
N HIS A 47 -10.71 -0.20 10.36
CA HIS A 47 -11.41 0.90 9.72
C HIS A 47 -10.53 2.15 9.59
N ARG A 48 -9.89 2.60 10.68
CA ARG A 48 -9.03 3.80 10.66
C ARG A 48 -7.85 3.66 9.70
N VAL A 49 -7.21 2.50 9.69
CA VAL A 49 -6.11 2.22 8.76
C VAL A 49 -6.62 2.20 7.31
N ALA A 50 -7.80 1.63 7.06
CA ALA A 50 -8.36 1.58 5.71
C ALA A 50 -8.67 2.99 5.18
N VAL A 51 -9.29 3.85 5.99
CA VAL A 51 -9.61 5.24 5.62
C VAL A 51 -8.33 6.08 5.42
N LEU A 52 -7.32 5.92 6.28
CA LEU A 52 -6.02 6.57 6.09
C LEU A 52 -5.36 6.11 4.77
N GLY A 53 -5.38 4.80 4.52
CA GLY A 53 -4.84 4.21 3.30
C GLY A 53 -5.58 4.65 2.04
N GLU A 54 -6.90 4.82 2.12
CA GLU A 54 -7.73 5.35 1.05
C GLU A 54 -7.35 6.80 0.72
N TYR A 55 -7.29 7.65 1.75
CA TYR A 55 -6.96 9.06 1.58
C TYR A 55 -5.58 9.26 0.95
N THR A 56 -4.56 8.61 1.52
CA THR A 56 -3.17 8.76 1.07
C THR A 56 -2.97 8.30 -0.37
N ARG A 57 -3.73 7.31 -0.85
CA ARG A 57 -3.58 6.73 -2.20
C ARG A 57 -4.43 7.38 -3.27
N TRP A 58 -5.62 7.87 -2.93
CA TRP A 58 -6.59 8.30 -3.95
C TRP A 58 -7.19 9.68 -3.72
N ASN A 59 -7.13 10.23 -2.50
CA ASN A 59 -7.73 11.53 -2.18
C ASN A 59 -6.69 12.58 -1.73
N SER A 60 -5.40 12.29 -1.90
CA SER A 60 -4.32 13.24 -1.66
C SER A 60 -4.05 14.10 -2.90
N VAL A 61 -3.17 15.10 -2.76
CA VAL A 61 -2.75 15.95 -3.89
C VAL A 61 -1.69 15.29 -4.78
N LEU A 62 -1.16 14.14 -4.37
CA LEU A 62 -0.11 13.45 -5.11
C LEU A 62 -0.67 12.75 -6.34
N THR A 63 0.08 12.82 -7.43
CA THR A 63 -0.20 12.00 -8.61
C THR A 63 0.06 10.52 -8.32
N ALA A 64 -0.47 9.63 -9.18
CA ALA A 64 -0.19 8.20 -9.07
C ALA A 64 1.31 7.89 -9.15
N ARG A 65 2.05 8.59 -10.03
CA ARG A 65 3.52 8.48 -10.14
C ARG A 65 4.21 8.82 -8.83
N GLN A 66 3.91 10.00 -8.27
CA GLN A 66 4.50 10.45 -7.00
C GLN A 66 4.17 9.50 -5.84
N THR A 67 2.93 9.03 -5.77
CA THR A 67 2.47 8.08 -4.75
C THR A 67 3.24 6.77 -4.84
N GLU A 68 3.40 6.20 -6.04
CA GLU A 68 4.13 4.94 -6.22
C GLU A 68 5.64 5.10 -6.00
N THR A 69 6.24 6.24 -6.39
CA THR A 69 7.64 6.57 -6.03
C THR A 69 7.83 6.55 -4.50
N ALA A 70 6.95 7.22 -3.76
CA ALA A 70 7.00 7.24 -2.29
C ALA A 70 6.81 5.83 -1.69
N VAL A 71 5.88 5.04 -2.23
CA VAL A 71 5.65 3.66 -1.77
C VAL A 71 6.89 2.79 -2.01
N LEU A 72 7.54 2.91 -3.17
CA LEU A 72 8.76 2.16 -3.48
C LEU A 72 9.92 2.56 -2.56
N ALA A 73 10.12 3.86 -2.33
CA ALA A 73 11.13 4.37 -1.39
C ALA A 73 10.92 3.80 0.02
N VAL A 74 9.70 3.91 0.57
CA VAL A 74 9.37 3.36 1.89
C VAL A 74 9.49 1.83 1.92
N ALA A 75 9.05 1.14 0.87
CA ALA A 75 9.16 -0.31 0.80
C ALA A 75 10.63 -0.77 0.79
N ARG A 76 11.52 -0.01 0.14
CA ARG A 76 12.95 -0.29 0.16
C ARG A 76 13.54 -0.05 1.54
N GLU A 77 13.29 1.13 2.12
CA GLU A 77 13.82 1.53 3.44
C GLU A 77 13.40 0.53 4.53
N MET A 78 12.15 0.07 4.49
CA MET A 78 11.63 -0.92 5.43
C MET A 78 12.00 -2.38 5.08
N ASN A 79 12.77 -2.61 4.00
CA ASN A 79 13.07 -3.93 3.45
C ASN A 79 11.82 -4.82 3.25
N ALA A 80 10.72 -4.20 2.83
CA ALA A 80 9.42 -4.83 2.66
C ALA A 80 9.29 -5.49 1.28
N ALA A 81 9.94 -6.65 1.09
CA ALA A 81 10.03 -7.33 -0.22
C ALA A 81 8.68 -7.59 -0.91
N VAL A 82 7.63 -7.93 -0.15
CA VAL A 82 6.28 -8.14 -0.71
C VAL A 82 5.69 -6.84 -1.24
N MET A 83 5.85 -5.74 -0.50
CA MET A 83 5.39 -4.42 -0.93
C MET A 83 6.18 -3.95 -2.13
N TRP A 84 7.51 -4.08 -2.10
CA TRP A 84 8.38 -3.78 -3.23
C TRP A 84 7.92 -4.50 -4.50
N ALA A 85 7.83 -5.82 -4.47
CA ALA A 85 7.45 -6.62 -5.64
C ALA A 85 6.06 -6.26 -6.18
N SER A 86 5.10 -5.98 -5.29
CA SER A 86 3.74 -5.60 -5.69
C SER A 86 3.69 -4.22 -6.34
N HIS A 87 4.53 -3.29 -5.88
CA HIS A 87 4.50 -1.89 -6.28
C HIS A 87 5.42 -1.55 -7.45
N VAL A 88 6.44 -2.37 -7.77
CA VAL A 88 7.28 -2.12 -8.97
C VAL A 88 6.44 -2.09 -10.25
N LYS A 89 5.51 -3.04 -10.41
CA LYS A 89 4.62 -3.04 -11.59
C LYS A 89 3.67 -1.84 -11.56
N LEU A 90 3.09 -1.50 -10.41
CA LEU A 90 2.16 -0.37 -10.27
C LEU A 90 2.87 0.96 -10.53
N GLY A 91 4.10 1.14 -10.06
CA GLY A 91 4.93 2.30 -10.34
C GLY A 91 5.20 2.47 -11.82
N ARG A 92 5.57 1.39 -12.53
CA ARG A 92 5.71 1.43 -14.00
C ARG A 92 4.42 1.80 -14.70
N ASP A 93 3.31 1.18 -14.32
CA ASP A 93 1.98 1.47 -14.88
C ASP A 93 1.57 2.95 -14.61
N ALA A 94 2.03 3.54 -13.51
CA ALA A 94 1.84 4.95 -13.14
C ALA A 94 2.88 5.91 -13.76
N GLY A 95 3.87 5.40 -14.51
CA GLY A 95 4.88 6.20 -15.22
C GLY A 95 6.14 6.53 -14.41
N VAL A 96 6.44 5.80 -13.33
CA VAL A 96 7.73 5.89 -12.64
C VAL A 96 8.83 5.32 -13.57
N PRO A 97 9.90 6.08 -13.88
CA PRO A 97 10.99 5.61 -14.72
C PRO A 97 11.73 4.43 -14.10
N ASP A 98 12.17 3.47 -14.92
CA ASP A 98 12.98 2.34 -14.43
C ASP A 98 14.29 2.81 -13.77
N ALA A 99 14.86 3.93 -14.23
CA ALA A 99 16.03 4.54 -13.60
C ALA A 99 15.76 4.95 -12.14
N THR A 100 14.60 5.53 -11.87
CA THR A 100 14.15 5.91 -10.52
C THR A 100 13.93 4.69 -9.65
N ILE A 101 13.29 3.65 -10.20
CA ILE A 101 13.11 2.36 -9.49
C ILE A 101 14.46 1.74 -9.16
N GLU A 102 15.43 1.76 -10.07
CA GLU A 102 16.77 1.20 -9.87
C GLU A 102 17.57 1.97 -8.81
N VAL A 103 17.52 3.32 -8.83
CA VAL A 103 18.16 4.16 -7.80
C VAL A 103 17.61 3.83 -6.42
N ILE A 104 16.28 3.71 -6.29
CA ILE A 104 15.66 3.29 -5.03
C ILE A 104 16.11 1.86 -4.68
N ALA A 105 16.06 0.91 -5.62
CA ALA A 105 16.40 -0.49 -5.38
C ALA A 105 17.83 -0.66 -4.84
N THR A 106 18.76 0.09 -5.40
CA THR A 106 20.19 0.02 -5.10
C THR A 106 20.65 1.01 -4.03
N THR A 107 19.74 1.86 -3.53
CA THR A 107 20.05 2.95 -2.60
C THR A 107 21.21 3.82 -3.12
N ALA A 108 21.18 4.13 -4.42
CA ALA A 108 22.19 4.93 -5.08
C ALA A 108 21.99 6.43 -4.83
N GLU A 109 22.99 7.24 -5.22
CA GLU A 109 22.92 8.70 -5.15
C GLU A 109 21.76 9.25 -6.00
N LEU A 110 21.08 10.29 -5.49
CA LEU A 110 19.87 10.84 -6.10
C LEU A 110 20.16 11.83 -7.25
N ASP A 111 21.41 12.20 -7.48
CA ASP A 111 21.82 13.16 -8.52
C ASP A 111 21.39 12.76 -9.94
N ALA A 112 21.13 11.46 -10.16
CA ALA A 112 20.66 10.92 -11.43
C ALA A 112 19.13 11.02 -11.62
N LEU A 113 18.39 11.45 -10.59
CA LEU A 113 16.94 11.59 -10.63
C LEU A 113 16.52 13.00 -11.04
N GLU A 114 15.33 13.11 -11.62
CA GLU A 114 14.69 14.41 -11.80
C GLU A 114 14.43 15.05 -10.41
N PRO A 115 14.56 16.38 -10.26
CA PRO A 115 14.46 17.04 -8.95
C PRO A 115 13.17 16.74 -8.18
N GLU A 116 12.06 16.55 -8.89
CA GLU A 116 10.77 16.19 -8.30
C GLU A 116 10.77 14.78 -7.69
N GLU A 117 11.47 13.82 -8.32
CA GLU A 117 11.56 12.45 -7.82
C GLU A 117 12.57 12.36 -6.68
N ALA A 118 13.70 13.05 -6.81
CA ALA A 118 14.70 13.17 -5.74
C ALA A 118 14.13 13.79 -4.46
N ALA A 119 13.13 14.69 -4.57
CA ALA A 119 12.48 15.27 -3.39
C ALA A 119 11.54 14.31 -2.65
N ILE A 120 11.16 13.19 -3.28
CA ILE A 120 10.26 12.17 -2.71
C ILE A 120 11.03 11.01 -2.08
N VAL A 121 12.14 10.61 -2.72
CA VAL A 121 13.01 9.50 -2.28
C VAL A 121 13.88 9.91 -1.11
#